data_AF-A0A0C2FGD6-F1
#
_entry.id   AF-A0A0C2FGD6-F1
#
_cell.length_a   1.000
_cell.length_b   1.000
_cell.length_c   1.000
_cell.angle_alpha   90.00
_cell.angle_beta   90.00
_cell.angle_gamma   90.00
#
_symmetry.space_group_name_H-M   'P 1'
#
loop_
_entity.id
_entity.type
_entity.pdbx_description
1 polymer ?
#
loop_
_entity_poly.entity_id
_entity_poly.type
_entity_poly.pdbx_seq_one_letter_code
_entity_poly.pdbx_strand_id
1 'polypeptide(L)' 'MQRLWADEGVRECYRRSNEYQIDDSAKYFLDNLPRLSSLNYIPSEQDLLRTRIKTTGITEVLFELKGLTFR' A
#
# COMPACT_ATOMS: atom_id res chain seq x y z
N MET A 1 13.44 2.79 11.27
CA MET A 1 12.11 2.23 10.97
C MET A 1 12.04 0.71 11.05
N GLN A 2 12.90 -0.08 10.37
CA GLN A 2 12.85 -1.56 10.52
C GLN A 2 12.99 -2.05 11.96
N ARG A 3 13.93 -1.48 12.74
CA ARG A 3 14.10 -1.79 14.16
C ARG A 3 12.86 -1.49 15.01
N LEU A 4 12.12 -0.44 14.65
CA LEU A 4 10.89 -0.05 15.33
C LEU A 4 9.74 -0.99 14.97
N TRP A 5 9.65 -1.42 13.70
CA TRP A 5 8.64 -2.39 13.28
C TRP A 5 8.88 -3.80 13.84
N ALA A 6 10.14 -4.15 14.09
CA ALA A 6 10.53 -5.40 14.73
C ALA A 6 10.23 -5.44 16.24
N ASP A 7 9.97 -4.29 16.86
CA ASP A 7 9.67 -4.18 18.28
C ASP A 7 8.30 -4.80 18.62
N GLU A 8 8.26 -5.58 19.69
CA GLU A 8 7.05 -6.29 20.11
C GLU A 8 5.94 -5.33 20.56
N GLY A 9 6.29 -4.22 21.22
CA GLY A 9 5.33 -3.20 21.64
C GLY A 9 4.66 -2.52 20.45
N VAL A 10 5.44 -2.21 19.40
CA VAL A 10 4.91 -1.63 18.16
C VAL A 10 3.99 -2.61 17.43
N ARG A 11 4.34 -3.91 17.41
CA ARG A 11 3.49 -4.95 16.81
C ARG A 11 2.19 -5.16 17.59
N GLU A 12 2.23 -5.09 18.91
CA GLU A 12 1.01 -5.19 19.73
C GLU A 12 0.12 -3.95 19.56
N CYS A 13 0.70 -2.75 19.47
CA CYS A 13 -0.04 -1.57 19.04
C CYS A 13 -0.69 -1.81 17.67
N TYR A 14 0.06 -2.29 16.67
CA TYR A 14 -0.54 -2.58 15.37
C TYR A 14 -1.68 -3.62 15.45
N ARG A 15 -1.63 -4.60 16.36
CA ARG A 15 -2.74 -5.56 16.55
C ARG A 15 -4.03 -4.87 17.01
N ARG A 16 -3.90 -3.76 17.73
CA ARG A 16 -5.00 -2.87 18.17
C ARG A 16 -5.25 -1.74 17.17
N SER A 17 -4.83 -1.89 15.90
CA SER A 17 -5.00 -0.85 14.89
C SER A 17 -6.46 -0.51 14.58
N ASN A 18 -7.40 -1.35 14.98
CA ASN A 18 -8.84 -1.06 14.90
C ASN A 18 -9.30 0.05 15.86
N GLU A 19 -8.50 0.40 16.88
CA GLU A 19 -8.82 1.46 17.84
C GLU A 19 -8.47 2.87 17.31
N TYR A 20 -7.77 2.97 16.19
CA TYR A 20 -7.33 4.26 15.62
C TYR A 20 -7.22 4.19 14.09
N GLN A 21 -6.95 5.33 13.47
CA GLN A 21 -6.88 5.44 12.00
C GLN A 21 -5.47 5.09 11.51
N ILE A 22 -5.21 3.80 11.28
CA ILE A 22 -4.05 3.32 10.52
C ILE A 22 -4.48 2.87 9.13
N ASP A 23 -3.61 3.08 8.15
CA ASP A 23 -3.85 2.64 6.79
C ASP A 23 -3.75 1.11 6.67
N ASP A 24 -4.70 0.48 5.98
CA ASP A 24 -4.71 -0.99 5.78
C ASP A 24 -3.45 -1.50 5.07
N SER A 25 -2.82 -0.65 4.26
CA SER A 25 -1.58 -0.98 3.55
C SER A 25 -0.32 -0.87 4.43
N ALA A 26 -0.43 -0.34 5.66
CA ALA A 26 0.73 -0.04 6.51
C ALA A 26 1.59 -1.27 6.79
N LYS A 27 0.98 -2.41 7.14
CA LYS A 27 1.71 -3.67 7.36
C LYS A 27 2.48 -4.11 6.11
N TYR A 28 1.86 -4.02 4.94
CA TYR A 28 2.50 -4.42 3.69
C TYR A 28 3.77 -3.59 3.43
N PHE A 29 3.71 -2.27 3.60
CA PHE A 29 4.87 -1.41 3.41
C PHE A 29 5.93 -1.58 4.51
N LEU A 30 5.53 -1.77 5.76
CA LEU A 30 6.46 -1.96 6.89
C LEU A 30 7.17 -3.32 6.84
N ASP A 31 6.50 -4.38 6.38
CA ASP A 31 7.13 -5.69 6.16
C ASP A 31 8.10 -5.66 4.99
N ASN A 32 7.77 -4.93 3.93
CA ASN A 32 8.60 -4.80 2.72
C ASN A 32 9.60 -3.64 2.79
N LEU A 33 9.74 -3.00 3.96
CA LEU A 33 10.57 -1.82 4.14
C LEU A 33 12.02 -1.99 3.63
N PRO A 34 12.72 -3.14 3.78
CA PRO A 34 14.05 -3.33 3.20
C PRO A 34 14.09 -3.19 1.68
N ARG A 35 13.07 -3.72 0.99
CA ARG A 35 12.95 -3.64 -0.47
C ARG A 35 12.64 -2.22 -0.90
N LEU A 36 11.71 -1.56 -0.21
CA LEU A 36 11.27 -0.20 -0.51
C LEU A 36 12.34 0.85 -0.23
N SER A 37 13.22 0.61 0.76
CA SER A 37 14.33 1.52 1.09
C SER A 37 15.58 1.32 0.23
N SER A 38 15.53 0.42 -0.75
CA SER A 38 16.66 0.17 -1.66
C SER A 38 16.88 1.35 -2.61
N LEU A 39 18.15 1.69 -2.88
CA LEU A 39 18.53 2.74 -3.84
C LEU A 39 18.01 2.46 -5.26
N ASN A 40 17.88 1.19 -5.63
CA ASN A 40 17.43 0.75 -6.95
C ASN A 40 15.98 0.22 -6.90
N TYR A 41 15.17 0.71 -5.97
CA TYR A 41 13.79 0.27 -5.82
C TYR A 41 12.96 0.62 -7.08
N ILE A 42 12.34 -0.41 -7.66
CA ILE A 42 11.32 -0.28 -8.70
C ILE A 42 9.99 -0.77 -8.12
N PRO A 43 8.93 0.07 -8.11
CA PRO A 43 7.61 -0.34 -7.61
C PRO A 43 7.03 -1.52 -8.38
N SER A 44 6.47 -2.47 -7.65
CA SER A 44 5.66 -3.54 -8.23
C SER A 44 4.21 -3.07 -8.44
N GLU A 45 3.46 -3.79 -9.27
CA GLU A 45 2.02 -3.55 -9.42
C GLU A 45 1.29 -3.66 -8.06
N GLN A 46 1.74 -4.56 -7.19
CA GLN A 46 1.18 -4.70 -5.85
C GLN A 46 1.43 -3.48 -4.96
N ASP A 47 2.60 -2.83 -5.09
CA ASP A 47 2.90 -1.57 -4.41
C ASP A 47 1.97 -0.46 -4.91
N LEU A 48 1.75 -0.39 -6.23
CA LEU A 48 0.88 0.59 -6.84
C LEU A 48 -0.57 0.42 -6.36
N LEU A 49 -1.09 -0.81 -6.38
CA LEU A 49 -2.46 -1.11 -5.93
C LEU A 49 -2.68 -0.86 -4.42
N ARG A 50 -1.63 -0.97 -3.61
CA ARG A 50 -1.69 -0.74 -2.16
C ARG A 50 -1.43 0.71 -1.77
N THR A 51 -0.90 1.52 -2.69
CA THR A 51 -0.63 2.93 -2.43
C THR A 51 -1.95 3.70 -2.38
N ARG A 52 -2.25 4.29 -1.23
CA ARG A 52 -3.43 5.14 -1.08
C ARG A 52 -3.14 6.54 -1.62
N ILE A 53 -3.63 6.80 -2.82
CA ILE A 53 -3.64 8.14 -3.41
C ILE A 53 -5.06 8.68 -3.35
N LYS A 54 -5.23 9.87 -2.76
CA LYS A 54 -6.53 10.53 -2.74
C LYS A 54 -6.92 10.92 -4.16
N THR A 55 -8.08 10.46 -4.62
CA THR A 55 -8.66 10.89 -5.89
C THR A 55 -8.97 12.39 -5.83
N THR A 56 -8.31 13.19 -6.67
CA THR A 56 -8.49 14.65 -6.75
C THR A 56 -9.36 15.08 -7.94
N GLY A 57 -9.89 14.14 -8.72
CA GLY A 57 -10.74 14.41 -9.89
C GLY A 57 -11.31 13.14 -10.52
N ILE A 58 -12.04 13.29 -11.63
CA ILE A 58 -12.58 12.15 -12.39
C ILE A 58 -11.49 11.65 -13.34
N THR A 59 -11.16 10.36 -13.27
CA THR A 59 -10.28 9.68 -14.22
C THR A 59 -11.10 8.62 -14.94
N GLU A 60 -11.33 8.80 -16.24
CA GLU A 60 -12.01 7.81 -17.08
C GLU A 60 -10.96 6.86 -17.68
N VAL A 61 -11.19 5.56 -17.54
CA VAL A 61 -10.36 4.51 -18.15
C VAL A 61 -11.23 3.71 -19.10
N LEU A 62 -11.01 3.93 -20.41
CA LEU A 62 -11.65 3.17 -21.46
C LEU A 62 -10.86 1.89 -21.69
N PHE A 63 -11.52 0.74 -21.55
CA PHE A 63 -10.91 -0.54 -21.90
C PHE A 63 -11.88 -1.41 -22.69
N GLU A 64 -11.31 -2.20 -23.61
CA GLU A 64 -12.06 -3.10 -24.46
C GLU A 64 -11.84 -4.53 -23.97
N LEU A 65 -12.93 -5.21 -23.60
CA LEU A 65 -12.88 -6.59 -23.14
C LEU A 65 -13.68 -7.46 -24.11
N LYS A 66 -12.99 -8.30 -24.88
CA LYS A 66 -13.61 -9.25 -25.84
C LYS A 66 -14.56 -8.58 -26.85
N GLY A 67 -14.20 -7.40 -27.35
CA GLY A 67 -15.00 -6.64 -28.34
C GLY A 67 -16.16 -5.83 -27.74
N LEU A 68 -16.26 -5.77 -26.41
CA LEU A 68 -17.17 -4.86 -25.71
C LEU A 68 -16.34 -3.72 -25.10
N THR A 69 -16.61 -2.49 -25.52
CA THR A 69 -16.01 -1.29 -24.93
C THR A 69 -16.74 -0.94 -23.64
N PHE A 70 -16.02 -0.94 -22.52
CA PHE A 70 -16.53 -0.46 -21.24
C PHE A 70 -16.12 1.02 -21.07
N ARG A 71 -17.12 1.83 -20.74
CA ARG A 71 -17.02 3.28 -20.47
C ARG A 71 -17.21 3.53 -18.99
#